data_AF-A0A2P5VJD7-F1
#
_entry.id   AF-A0A2P5VJD7-F1
#
_cell.length_a   1.000
_cell.length_b   1.000
_cell.length_c   1.000
_cell.angle_alpha   90.00
_cell.angle_beta   90.00
_cell.angle_gamma   90.00
#
_symmetry.space_group_name_H-M   'P 1'
#
loop_
_entity.id
_entity.type
_entity.pdbx_description
1 polymer ?
#
loop_
_entity_poly.entity_id
_entity_poly.type
_entity_poly.pdbx_seq_one_letter_code
_entity_poly.pdbx_strand_id
1 'polypeptide(L)' 'VHIYDADHGFNCDHRGQFNEAAATQARARTMELFEQHLS' A
#
# COMPACT_ATOMS: atom_id res chain seq x y z
N VAL A 1 -11.70 -3.60 4.00
CA VAL A 1 -10.45 -3.64 4.79
C VAL A 1 -9.53 -4.68 4.18
N HIS A 2 -8.25 -4.36 4.02
CA HIS A 2 -7.23 -5.26 3.48
C HIS A 2 -6.14 -5.48 4.54
N ILE A 3 -5.69 -6.73 4.68
CA ILE A 3 -4.55 -7.11 5.52
C ILE A 3 -3.45 -7.57 4.58
N TYR A 4 -2.22 -7.12 4.86
CA TYR A 4 -1.03 -7.46 4.09
C TYR A 4 -0.13 -8.32 4.97
N ASP A 5 0.54 -9.30 4.38
CA ASP A 5 1.58 -10.09 5.03
C ASP A 5 2.88 -9.27 5.10
N ALA A 6 2.82 -8.18 5.88
CA ALA A 6 3.90 -7.22 6.06
C ALA A 6 3.76 -6.49 7.41
N ASP A 7 4.90 -6.07 7.97
CA ASP A 7 4.95 -5.40 9.27
C ASP A 7 4.56 -3.90 9.21
N HIS A 8 4.41 -3.30 10.39
CA HIS A 8 4.24 -1.85 10.49
C HIS A 8 5.42 -1.11 9.84
N GLY A 9 5.10 -0.19 8.92
CA GLY A 9 6.09 0.56 8.16
C GLY A 9 6.36 0.02 6.76
N PHE A 10 5.63 -1.00 6.31
CA PHE A 10 5.84 -1.64 5.00
C PHE A 10 5.82 -0.71 3.78
N ASN A 11 5.21 0.46 3.89
CA ASN A 11 5.07 1.43 2.80
C ASN A 11 6.15 2.54 2.80
N CYS A 12 7.16 2.47 3.67
CA CYS A 12 8.24 3.47 3.75
C CYS A 12 9.59 2.80 3.49
N ASP A 13 10.18 3.09 2.33
CA ASP A 13 11.47 2.57 1.84
C ASP A 13 12.69 3.00 2.67
N HIS A 14 12.54 4.03 3.50
CA HIS A 14 13.56 4.44 4.47
C HIS A 14 13.55 3.60 5.76
N ARG A 15 12.56 2.70 5.95
CA ARG A 15 12.44 1.84 7.14
C ARG A 15 12.88 0.41 6.80
N GLY A 16 13.46 -0.28 7.78
CA GLY A 16 13.87 -1.68 7.63
C GLY A 16 12.72 -2.67 7.40
N GLN A 17 11.48 -2.24 7.66
CA GLN A 17 10.27 -3.05 7.46
C GLN A 17 9.64 -2.86 6.07
N PHE A 18 10.29 -2.10 5.17
CA PHE A 18 9.79 -1.88 3.82
C PHE A 18 9.52 -3.21 3.11
N ASN A 19 8.33 -3.34 2.53
CA ASN A 19 7.94 -4.49 1.72
C ASN A 19 7.35 -3.97 0.42
N GLU A 20 8.15 -4.03 -0.65
CA GLU A 20 7.82 -3.50 -1.97
C GLU A 20 6.53 -4.10 -2.54
N ALA A 21 6.32 -5.41 -2.36
CA ALA A 21 5.14 -6.10 -2.87
C ALA A 21 3.86 -5.59 -2.18
N ALA A 22 3.87 -5.48 -0.84
CA ALA A 22 2.74 -4.97 -0.07
C ALA A 22 2.48 -3.49 -0.36
N ALA A 23 3.54 -2.67 -0.44
CA ALA A 23 3.45 -1.24 -0.76
C ALA A 23 2.83 -1.01 -2.15
N THR A 24 3.31 -1.74 -3.16
CA THR A 24 2.80 -1.68 -4.54
C THR A 24 1.32 -2.06 -4.60
N GLN A 25 0.93 -3.17 -3.96
CA GLN A 25 -0.46 -3.61 -3.95
C GLN A 25 -1.38 -2.61 -3.23
N ALA A 26 -0.94 -2.07 -2.09
CA ALA A 26 -1.70 -1.07 -1.34
C ALA A 26 -1.88 0.24 -2.14
N ARG A 27 -0.84 0.68 -2.86
CA ARG A 27 -0.90 1.85 -3.73
C ARG A 27 -1.89 1.65 -4.88
N ALA A 28 -1.84 0.51 -5.57
CA ALA A 28 -2.75 0.22 -6.68
C ALA A 28 -4.23 0.31 -6.23
N ARG A 29 -4.59 -0.35 -5.13
CA ARG A 29 -5.95 -0.28 -4.56
C ARG A 29 -6.38 1.12 -4.17
N THR A 30 -5.44 1.92 -3.65
CA THR A 30 -5.71 3.32 -3.27
C THR A 30 -6.02 4.17 -4.51
N MET A 31 -5.26 3.98 -5.59
CA MET A 31 -5.51 4.68 -6.85
C MET A 31 -6.86 4.28 -7.46
N GLU A 32 -7.17 2.98 -7.50
CA GLU A 32 -8.47 2.47 -7.97
C GLU A 32 -9.64 3.07 -7.17
N LEU A 33 -9.50 3.21 -5.85
CA LEU A 33 -10.52 3.84 -5.01
C LEU A 33 -10.74 5.30 -5.38
N PHE A 34 -9.67 6.07 -5.59
CA PHE A 34 -9.76 7.49 -5.96
C PHE A 34 -10.35 7.68 -7.36
N GLU A 35 -9.94 6.86 -8.32
CA GLU A 35 -10.50 6.86 -9.68
C GLU A 35 -12.03 6.65 -9.67
N GLN A 36 -12.54 5.81 -8.77
CA GLN A 36 -13.98 5.54 -8.66
C GLN A 36 -14.81 6.68 -8.05
N HIS A 37 -14.20 7.60 -7.30
CA HIS A 37 -14.96 8.52 -6.42
C HIS A 37 -14.60 10.01 -6.55
N LEU A 38 -13.49 10.37 -7.21
CA LEU A 38 -12.97 11.74 -7.25
C LEU A 38 -12.86 12.32 -8.67
N SER A 39 -13.73 11.89 -9.58
CA SER A 39 -13.80 12.40 -10.98
C SER A 39 -14.17 13.88 -11.06
#